data_AF-A0A0R1YUS5-F1
#
_entry.id   AF-A0A0R1YUS5-F1
#
_cell.length_a   1.000
_cell.length_b   1.000
_cell.length_c   1.000
_cell.angle_alpha   90.00
_cell.angle_beta   90.00
_cell.angle_gamma   90.00
#
_symmetry.space_group_name_H-M   'P 1'
#
loop_
_entity.id
_entity.type
_entity.pdbx_description
1 polymer ?
#
loop_
_entity_poly.entity_id
_entity_poly.type
_entity_poly.pdbx_seq_one_letter_code
_entity_poly.pdbx_strand_id
1 'polypeptide(L)'
;MADIYRLFKVGQPVNALIIDIDEYSGKISLSTRTTSVNYSVLLHARGFKPRKIHYWTNYQLSLGFKSIARSKKQWLSDARIFFE
;
A
#
# COMPACT_ATOMS: atom_id res chain seq x y z
N MET A 1 -0.97 -12.15 10.87
CA MET A 1 -2.02 -11.26 10.33
C MET A 1 -3.35 -11.73 10.88
N ALA A 2 -4.19 -10.83 11.41
CA ALA A 2 -5.51 -11.22 11.93
C ALA A 2 -6.44 -11.51 10.74
N ASP A 3 -7.21 -12.60 10.85
CA ASP A 3 -8.24 -12.98 9.89
C ASP A 3 -9.35 -11.90 9.79
N ILE A 4 -9.72 -11.51 8.57
CA ILE A 4 -10.72 -10.46 8.32
C ILE A 4 -12.11 -10.83 8.83
N TYR A 5 -12.46 -12.12 8.84
CA TYR A 5 -13.74 -12.60 9.35
C TYR A 5 -13.86 -12.50 10.88
N ARG A 6 -12.74 -12.28 11.58
CA ARG A 6 -12.74 -11.93 13.01
C ARG A 6 -13.00 -10.45 13.26
N LEU A 7 -12.70 -9.61 12.27
CA LEU A 7 -12.83 -8.15 12.36
C LEU A 7 -14.20 -7.66 11.87
N PHE A 8 -14.77 -8.32 10.87
CA PHE A 8 -16.03 -7.91 10.23
C PHE A 8 -16.98 -9.07 10.01
N LYS A 9 -18.28 -8.78 10.09
CA LYS A 9 -19.37 -9.68 9.70
C LYS A 9 -20.22 -9.04 8.60
N VAL A 10 -20.71 -9.84 7.66
CA VAL A 10 -21.62 -9.38 6.62
C VAL A 10 -22.92 -8.90 7.27
N GLY A 11 -23.40 -7.72 6.86
CA GLY A 11 -24.59 -7.06 7.43
C GLY A 11 -24.32 -6.20 8.67
N GLN A 12 -23.09 -6.17 9.17
CA GLN A 12 -22.72 -5.30 10.29
C GLN A 12 -22.65 -3.83 9.83
N PRO A 13 -23.36 -2.89 10.49
CA PRO A 13 -23.15 -1.48 10.25
C PRO A 13 -21.78 -1.06 10.80
N VAL A 14 -21.01 -0.32 10.00
CA VAL A 14 -19.68 0.16 10.37
C VAL A 14 -19.55 1.65 10.07
N ASN A 15 -18.83 2.35 10.93
CA ASN A 15 -18.37 3.71 10.65
C ASN A 15 -17.00 3.61 9.97
N ALA A 16 -16.87 4.18 8.78
CA ALA A 16 -15.65 4.16 8.01
C ALA A 16 -15.36 5.53 7.40
N LEU A 17 -14.08 5.81 7.21
CA LEU A 17 -13.59 6.99 6.54
C LEU A 17 -13.53 6.77 5.03
N ILE A 18 -13.99 7.75 4.25
CA ILE A 18 -13.80 7.77 2.80
C ILE A 18 -12.35 8.14 2.48
N ILE A 19 -11.69 7.29 1.71
CA ILE A 19 -10.30 7.48 1.28
C ILE A 19 -10.24 7.98 -0.15
N ASP A 20 -11.06 7.41 -1.02
CA ASP A 20 -11.07 7.73 -2.44
C ASP A 20 -12.46 7.48 -3.04
N ILE A 21 -12.81 8.26 -4.06
CA ILE A 21 -14.06 8.16 -4.80
C ILE A 21 -13.70 8.05 -6.28
N ASP A 22 -13.98 6.89 -6.86
CA ASP A 22 -13.80 6.67 -8.29
C ASP A 22 -15.09 7.05 -9.02
N GLU A 23 -15.05 8.20 -9.69
CA GLU A 23 -16.18 8.76 -10.45
C GLU A 23 -16.57 7.94 -11.69
N TYR A 24 -15.64 7.16 -12.25
CA TYR A 24 -15.91 6.38 -13.46
C TYR A 24 -16.62 5.07 -13.16
N SER A 25 -16.25 4.41 -12.06
CA SER A 25 -16.88 3.16 -11.64
C SER A 25 -17.99 3.32 -10.61
N GLY A 26 -18.12 4.52 -10.00
CA GLY A 26 -19.05 4.78 -8.92
C GLY A 26 -18.70 4.06 -7.61
N LYS A 27 -17.45 3.60 -7.47
CA LYS A 27 -16.96 2.87 -6.29
C LYS A 27 -16.28 3.81 -5.30
N ILE A 28 -16.32 3.43 -4.02
CA ILE A 28 -15.73 4.21 -2.94
C ILE A 28 -14.77 3.30 -2.16
N SER A 29 -13.56 3.80 -1.90
CA SER A 29 -12.58 3.15 -1.03
C SER A 29 -12.75 3.64 0.40
N LEU A 30 -12.90 2.70 1.35
CA LEU A 30 -13.19 2.99 2.76
C LEU A 30 -12.08 2.47 3.69
N SER A 31 -11.87 3.16 4.82
CA SER A 31 -10.95 2.73 5.88
C SER A 31 -11.61 2.80 7.26
N THR A 32 -11.51 1.71 8.01
CA THR A 32 -11.97 1.60 9.40
C THR A 32 -10.83 1.73 10.42
N ARG A 33 -9.58 1.88 9.93
CA ARG A 33 -8.39 1.95 10.81
C ARG A 33 -8.27 3.27 11.56
N THR A 34 -8.87 4.32 11.03
CA THR A 34 -8.74 5.68 11.55
C THR A 34 -10.13 6.29 11.72
N THR A 35 -10.43 6.78 12.92
CA THR A 35 -11.74 7.38 13.25
C THR A 35 -11.85 8.85 12.87
N SER A 36 -10.72 9.56 12.70
CA SER A 36 -10.70 10.99 12.40
C SER A 36 -9.70 11.33 11.29
N VAL A 37 -10.09 12.22 10.37
CA VAL A 37 -9.17 12.78 9.38
C VAL A 37 -8.23 13.74 10.08
N ASN A 38 -6.93 13.45 10.04
CA ASN A 38 -5.94 14.45 10.41
C ASN A 38 -5.66 15.37 9.23
N TYR A 39 -6.42 16.48 9.14
CA TYR A 39 -6.27 17.49 8.09
C TYR A 39 -4.89 18.19 8.09
N SER A 40 -4.11 18.10 9.18
CA SER A 40 -2.75 18.65 9.19
C SER A 40 -1.82 17.96 8.18
N VAL A 41 -2.14 16.73 7.75
CA VAL A 41 -1.38 16.05 6.69
C VAL A 41 -1.54 16.78 5.35
N LEU A 42 -2.72 17.36 5.08
CA LEU A 42 -2.97 18.19 3.89
C LEU A 42 -2.26 19.54 3.97
N LEU A 43 -1.97 20.00 5.19
CA LEU A 43 -1.21 21.23 5.44
C LEU A 43 0.30 21.04 5.29
N HIS A 44 0.78 19.95 4.69
CA HIS A 44 2.19 19.82 4.33
C HIS A 44 2.64 21.08 3.60
N ALA A 45 3.44 21.90 4.29
CA ALA A 45 3.94 23.15 3.74
C ALA A 45 4.63 22.81 2.42
N ARG A 46 4.21 23.45 1.33
CA ARG A 46 4.84 23.31 0.01
C ARG A 46 6.33 23.64 0.18
N GLY A 47 7.17 22.61 0.37
CA GLY A 47 8.57 22.81 0.73
C GLY A 47 9.18 21.82 1.72
N PHE A 48 8.42 20.96 2.39
CA PHE A 48 9.00 19.92 3.26
C PHE A 48 9.61 18.78 2.45
N LYS A 49 10.75 19.04 1.79
CA LYS A 49 11.61 17.98 1.27
C LYS A 49 12.42 17.45 2.45
N PRO A 50 12.34 16.16 2.80
CA PRO A 50 13.22 15.59 3.82
C PRO A 50 14.67 15.85 3.41
N ARG A 51 15.47 16.46 4.31
CA ARG A 51 16.89 16.78 4.04
C ARG A 51 17.71 15.56 3.64
N LYS A 52 17.29 14.37 4.08
CA LYS A 52 17.91 13.09 3.74
C LYS A 52 16.81 12.09 3.42
N ILE A 53 16.81 11.58 2.20
CA ILE A 53 15.98 10.44 1.80
C ILE A 53 16.80 9.19 2.07
N HIS A 54 16.32 8.33 2.97
CA HIS A 54 16.93 7.02 3.16
C HIS A 54 16.42 6.10 2.05
N TYR A 55 17.26 5.85 1.05
CA TYR A 55 16.97 4.83 0.05
C TYR A 55 17.39 3.47 0.60
N TRP A 56 16.49 2.49 0.59
CA TRP A 56 16.84 1.09 0.88
C TRP A 56 17.76 0.46 -0.19
N THR A 57 17.98 1.19 -1.29
CA THR A 57 18.88 0.84 -2.39
C THR A 57 19.98 1.89 -2.53
N ASN A 58 21.18 1.50 -2.98
CA ASN A 58 22.21 2.47 -3.33
C ASN A 58 21.81 3.25 -4.59
N TYR A 59 21.46 4.53 -4.44
CA TYR A 59 21.04 5.41 -5.54
C TYR A 59 22.15 5.71 -6.55
N GLN A 60 23.42 5.48 -6.20
CA GLN A 60 24.56 5.63 -7.10
C GLN A 60 24.65 4.49 -8.12
N LEU A 61 23.98 3.36 -7.86
CA LEU A 61 23.98 2.20 -8.72
C LEU A 61 22.81 2.27 -9.71
N SER A 62 23.10 2.45 -11.00
CA SER A 62 22.10 2.38 -12.09
C SER A 62 21.79 0.93 -12.48
N LEU A 63 21.31 0.14 -11.50
CA LEU A 63 20.97 -1.27 -11.71
C LEU A 63 19.58 -1.46 -12.33
N GLY A 64 18.68 -0.49 -12.19
CA GLY A 64 17.29 -0.61 -12.64
C GLY A 64 16.66 -1.91 -12.15
N PHE A 65 15.97 -2.63 -13.05
CA PHE A 65 15.33 -3.91 -12.75
C PHE A 65 16.24 -5.15 -12.92
N LYS A 66 17.57 -4.98 -13.06
CA LYS A 66 18.49 -6.10 -13.33
C LYS A 66 18.48 -7.15 -12.21
N SER A 67 18.40 -6.72 -10.95
CA SER A 67 18.34 -7.64 -9.79
C SER A 67 17.06 -8.48 -9.83
N ILE A 68 15.91 -7.85 -10.08
CA ILE A 68 14.62 -8.52 -10.24
C ILE A 68 14.66 -9.49 -11.42
N ALA A 69 15.19 -9.07 -12.58
CA ALA A 69 15.29 -9.92 -13.76
C ALA A 69 16.11 -11.19 -13.51
N ARG A 70 17.20 -11.08 -12.76
CA ARG A 70 18.05 -12.23 -12.39
C ARG A 70 17.30 -13.24 -11.50
N SER A 71 16.59 -12.76 -10.48
CA SER A 71 15.91 -13.63 -9.52
C SER A 71 14.53 -14.10 -9.97
N LYS A 72 13.93 -13.44 -10.97
CA LYS A 72 12.56 -13.69 -11.46
C LYS A 72 12.30 -15.17 -11.77
N LYS A 73 13.22 -15.83 -12.49
CA LYS A 73 13.03 -17.22 -12.91
C LYS A 73 12.92 -18.17 -11.72
N GLN A 74 13.77 -17.96 -10.71
CA GLN A 74 13.75 -18.77 -9.49
C GLN A 74 12.46 -18.52 -8.69
N TRP A 75 12.08 -17.26 -8.50
CA TRP A 75 10.83 -16.94 -7.77
C TRP A 75 9.58 -17.53 -8.42
N LEU A 76 9.52 -17.57 -9.75
CA LEU A 76 8.41 -18.22 -10.46
C LEU A 76 8.40 -19.74 -10.24
N SER A 77 9.57 -20.37 -10.18
CA SER A 77 9.70 -21.79 -9.85
C SER A 77 9.25 -22.06 -8.43
N ASP A 78 9.73 -21.29 -7.47
CA ASP A 78 9.40 -21.44 -6.04
C ASP A 78 7.92 -21.20 -5.80
N ALA A 79 7.34 -20.17 -6.42
CA ALA A 79 5.91 -19.89 -6.32
C ALA A 79 5.07 -21.03 -6.90
N ARG A 80 5.49 -21.61 -8.04
CA ARG A 80 4.80 -22.75 -8.63
C ARG A 80 4.77 -23.96 -7.69
N ILE A 81 5.92 -24.29 -7.09
CA ILE A 81 6.03 -25.39 -6.10
C ILE A 81 5.16 -25.12 -4.87
N PHE A 82 5.05 -23.85 -4.45
CA PHE A 82 4.28 -23.50 -3.26
C PHE A 82 2.75 -23.57 -3.47
N PHE A 83 2.27 -23.35 -4.70
CA PHE A 83 0.84 -23.30 -5.02
C PHE A 83 0.31 -24.57 -5.71
N GLU A 84 1.17 -25.50 -6.12
CA GLU A 84 0.81 -26.90 -6.46
C GLU A 84 0.72 -27.76 -5.19
#